data_AF-B5RSM1-F1
#
_entry.id   AF-B5RSM1-F1
#
_cell.length_a   1.000
_cell.length_b   1.000
_cell.length_c   1.000
_cell.angle_alpha   90.00
_cell.angle_beta   90.00
_cell.angle_gamma   90.00
#
_symmetry.space_group_name_H-M   'P 1'
#
loop_
_entity.id
_entity.type
_entity.pdbx_description
1 polymer ?
#
loop_
_entity_poly.entity_id
_entity_poly.type
_entity_poly.pdbx_seq_one_letter_code
_entity_poly.pdbx_strand_id
1 'polypeptide(L)'
;MTDQVRSDVQEKLVQSGEYEKLSQHIQARLRNSGWYDKVSALAQEEASKQDKVELSSLLEKVQPQACDLVDDDIKVETLKMIASFLEGALK
;
A
#
# COMPACT_ATOMS: atom_id res chain seq x y z
N MET A 1 17.02 -7.00 -13.70
CA MET A 1 17.25 -5.55 -13.92
C MET A 1 16.18 -4.72 -13.24
N THR A 2 14.88 -5.01 -13.43
CA THR A 2 13.78 -4.25 -12.81
C THR A 2 13.82 -4.25 -11.29
N ASP A 3 14.19 -5.37 -10.65
CA ASP A 3 14.24 -5.46 -9.19
C ASP A 3 15.37 -4.63 -8.57
N GLN A 4 16.52 -4.54 -9.25
CA GLN A 4 17.63 -3.69 -8.77
C GLN A 4 17.24 -2.23 -8.82
N VAL A 5 16.69 -1.77 -9.96
CA VAL A 5 16.21 -0.39 -10.09
C VAL A 5 15.13 -0.10 -9.04
N ARG A 6 14.20 -1.02 -8.81
CA ARG A 6 13.18 -0.88 -7.76
C ARG A 6 13.81 -0.74 -6.37
N SER A 7 14.79 -1.60 -6.05
CA SER A 7 15.51 -1.56 -4.77
C SER A 7 16.23 -0.22 -4.58
N ASP A 8 16.96 0.23 -5.60
CA ASP A 8 17.72 1.49 -5.55
C ASP A 8 16.78 2.71 -5.38
N VAL A 9 15.63 2.69 -6.07
CA VAL A 9 14.59 3.72 -5.93
C VAL A 9 14.00 3.73 -4.53
N GLN A 10 13.68 2.55 -4.00
CA GLN A 10 13.13 2.41 -2.65
C GLN A 10 14.12 2.90 -1.60
N GLU A 11 15.40 2.52 -1.71
CA GLU A 11 16.44 2.98 -0.79
C GLU A 11 16.59 4.51 -0.81
N LYS A 12 16.61 5.12 -1.99
CA LYS A 12 16.65 6.58 -2.14
C LYS A 12 15.42 7.28 -1.56
N LEU A 13 14.22 6.72 -1.76
CA LEU A 13 12.99 7.23 -1.16
C LEU A 13 13.05 7.18 0.37
N VAL A 14 13.59 6.09 0.95
CA VAL A 14 13.73 5.95 2.41
C VAL A 14 14.77 6.93 2.96
N GLN A 15 15.95 7.02 2.36
CA GLN A 15 17.03 7.90 2.81
C GLN A 15 16.68 9.39 2.74
N SER A 16 15.84 9.78 1.77
CA SER A 16 15.37 11.17 1.62
C SER A 16 14.17 11.52 2.52
N GLY A 17 13.56 10.52 3.17
CA GLY A 17 12.31 10.70 3.93
C GLY A 17 11.05 10.83 3.04
N GLU A 18 11.19 10.78 1.72
CA GLU A 18 10.07 10.82 0.78
C GLU A 18 9.21 9.56 0.85
N TYR A 19 9.79 8.41 1.23
CA TYR A 19 9.04 7.19 1.51
C TYR A 19 7.99 7.40 2.62
N GLU A 20 8.37 8.07 3.70
CA GLU A 20 7.46 8.35 4.82
C GLU A 20 6.35 9.31 4.40
N LYS A 21 6.69 10.38 3.67
CA LYS A 21 5.70 11.33 3.12
C LYS A 21 4.72 10.64 2.17
N LEU A 22 5.23 9.80 1.26
CA LEU A 22 4.42 9.02 0.34
C LEU A 22 3.50 8.06 1.10
N SER A 23 4.03 7.37 2.11
CA SER A 23 3.27 6.43 2.94
C SER A 23 2.15 7.14 3.70
N GLN A 24 2.43 8.29 4.33
CA GLN A 24 1.43 9.08 5.03
C GLN A 24 0.34 9.59 4.09
N HIS A 25 0.72 10.03 2.89
CA HIS A 25 -0.22 10.46 1.86
C HIS A 25 -1.16 9.32 1.45
N ILE A 26 -0.60 8.15 1.13
CA ILE A 26 -1.39 6.96 0.77
C ILE A 26 -2.33 6.57 1.92
N GLN A 27 -1.83 6.53 3.16
CA GLN A 27 -2.66 6.22 4.34
C GLN A 27 -3.84 7.19 4.49
N ALA A 28 -3.62 8.49 4.27
CA ALA A 28 -4.68 9.48 4.30
C ALA A 28 -5.72 9.26 3.18
N ARG A 29 -5.25 8.96 1.95
CA ARG A 29 -6.13 8.65 0.81
C ARG A 29 -6.95 7.38 1.06
N LEU A 30 -6.34 6.30 1.52
CA LEU A 30 -7.02 5.05 1.87
C LEU A 30 -8.07 5.24 2.97
N ARG A 31 -7.77 6.06 3.99
CA ARG A 31 -8.76 6.41 5.02
C ARG A 31 -9.96 7.13 4.42
N ASN A 32 -9.71 8.12 3.58
CA ASN A 32 -10.76 8.94 2.98
C ASN A 32 -11.58 8.20 1.91
N SER A 33 -11.03 7.14 1.29
CA SER A 33 -11.76 6.32 0.32
C SER A 33 -12.64 5.22 0.93
N GLY A 34 -12.63 5.10 2.27
CA GLY A 34 -13.33 4.03 2.99
C GLY A 34 -12.63 2.68 2.88
N TRP A 35 -11.38 2.63 2.41
CA TRP A 35 -10.63 1.38 2.27
C TRP A 35 -10.50 0.64 3.60
N TYR A 36 -10.24 1.34 4.70
CA TYR A 36 -10.15 0.72 6.03
C TYR A 36 -11.44 0.02 6.44
N ASP A 37 -12.60 0.60 6.13
CA ASP A 37 -13.90 -0.01 6.43
C ASP A 37 -14.14 -1.24 5.57
N LYS A 38 -13.82 -1.16 4.27
CA LYS A 38 -13.89 -2.30 3.34
C LYS A 38 -13.01 -3.46 3.81
N VAL A 39 -11.76 -3.17 4.22
CA VAL A 39 -10.82 -4.18 4.73
C VAL A 39 -11.25 -4.73 6.09
N SER A 40 -11.82 -3.90 6.96
CA SER A 40 -12.35 -4.36 8.25
C SER A 40 -13.52 -5.32 8.06
N ALA A 41 -14.47 -4.98 7.18
CA ALA A 41 -15.58 -5.86 6.84
C ALA A 41 -15.10 -7.19 6.23
N LEU A 42 -14.13 -7.12 5.32
CA LEU A 42 -13.50 -8.30 4.73
C LEU A 42 -12.81 -9.18 5.79
N ALA A 43 -12.05 -8.57 6.71
CA ALA A 43 -11.36 -9.30 7.77
C ALA A 43 -12.35 -9.96 8.73
N GLN A 44 -13.48 -9.31 9.04
CA GLN A 44 -14.55 -9.90 9.84
C GLN A 44 -15.19 -11.09 9.12
N GLU A 45 -15.46 -10.97 7.82
CA GLU A 45 -15.99 -12.06 7.01
C GLU A 45 -15.03 -13.25 6.99
N GLU A 46 -13.75 -13.04 6.71
CA GLU A 46 -12.74 -14.10 6.67
C GLU A 46 -12.44 -14.72 8.04
N ALA A 47 -12.55 -13.95 9.11
CA ALA A 47 -12.45 -14.46 10.47
C ALA A 47 -13.64 -15.35 10.83
N SER A 48 -14.85 -14.99 10.39
CA SER A 48 -16.07 -15.77 10.67
C SER A 48 -16.08 -17.15 10.00
N LYS A 49 -15.28 -17.33 8.95
CA LYS A 49 -15.09 -18.60 8.23
C LYS A 49 -14.09 -19.54 8.90
N GLN A 50 -13.46 -19.14 10.01
CA GLN A 50 -12.41 -19.90 10.68
C GLN A 50 -12.85 -20.33 12.08
N ASP A 51 -12.72 -21.62 12.38
CA ASP A 51 -13.00 -22.16 13.73
C ASP A 51 -12.01 -21.61 14.77
N LYS A 52 -10.79 -21.31 14.34
CA LYS A 52 -9.74 -20.67 15.14
C LYS A 52 -9.09 -19.57 14.31
N VAL A 53 -9.25 -18.33 14.75
CA VAL A 53 -8.67 -17.17 14.07
C VAL A 53 -7.22 -16.98 14.48
N GLU A 54 -6.30 -17.15 13.54
CA GLU A 54 -4.89 -16.80 13.72
C GLU A 54 -4.56 -15.57 12.87
N LEU A 55 -3.96 -14.54 13.48
CA LEU A 55 -3.71 -13.26 12.83
C LEU A 55 -2.85 -13.41 11.56
N SER A 56 -1.83 -14.26 11.60
CA SER A 56 -0.97 -14.54 10.43
C SER A 56 -1.77 -15.14 9.28
N SER A 57 -2.57 -16.18 9.55
CA SER A 57 -3.40 -16.83 8.54
C SER A 57 -4.49 -15.90 8.00
N LEU A 58 -5.10 -15.09 8.86
CA LEU A 58 -6.07 -14.07 8.45
C LEU A 58 -5.40 -13.02 7.56
N LEU A 59 -4.22 -12.54 7.94
CA LEU A 59 -3.47 -11.56 7.16
C LEU A 59 -3.10 -12.11 5.77
N GLU A 60 -2.63 -13.36 5.68
CA GLU A 60 -2.30 -14.01 4.41
C GLU A 60 -3.50 -14.10 3.45
N LYS A 61 -4.71 -14.22 3.97
CA LYS A 61 -5.96 -14.25 3.17
C LYS A 61 -6.48 -12.86 2.83
N VAL A 62 -6.42 -11.94 3.78
CA VAL A 62 -6.99 -10.59 3.66
C VAL A 62 -6.06 -9.68 2.86
N GLN A 63 -4.74 -9.81 2.99
CA GLN A 63 -3.78 -8.89 2.38
C GLN A 63 -3.89 -8.80 0.85
N PRO A 64 -3.96 -9.91 0.07
CA PRO A 64 -4.10 -9.82 -1.37
C PRO A 64 -5.39 -9.10 -1.78
N GLN A 65 -6.50 -9.42 -1.12
CA GLN A 65 -7.80 -8.81 -1.37
C GLN A 65 -7.84 -7.33 -0.95
N ALA A 66 -7.16 -6.98 0.14
CA ALA A 66 -7.01 -5.60 0.58
C ALA A 66 -6.22 -4.77 -0.45
N CYS A 67 -5.19 -5.34 -1.09
CA CYS A 67 -4.49 -4.70 -2.20
C CYS A 67 -5.40 -4.48 -3.42
N ASP A 68 -6.29 -5.43 -3.71
CA ASP A 68 -7.25 -5.31 -4.83
C ASP A 68 -8.34 -4.26 -4.56
N LEU A 69 -8.69 -4.05 -3.29
CA LEU A 69 -9.65 -3.02 -2.86
C LEU A 69 -9.12 -1.58 -2.93
N VAL A 70 -7.83 -1.39 -3.23
CA VAL A 70 -7.27 -0.05 -3.42
C VAL A 70 -7.80 0.54 -4.73
N ASP A 71 -8.44 1.70 -4.62
CA ASP A 71 -9.01 2.39 -5.78
C ASP A 71 -7.92 2.83 -6.77
N ASP A 72 -8.23 2.76 -8.08
CA ASP A 72 -7.25 2.98 -9.14
C ASP A 72 -6.71 4.42 -9.18
N ASP A 73 -7.49 5.40 -8.74
CA ASP A 73 -7.04 6.79 -8.61
C ASP A 73 -5.89 6.91 -7.60
N ILE A 74 -5.95 6.17 -6.48
CA ILE A 74 -4.88 6.13 -5.45
C ILE A 74 -3.62 5.47 -6.03
N LYS A 75 -3.78 4.39 -6.81
CA LYS A 75 -2.65 3.74 -7.50
C LYS A 75 -1.98 4.69 -8.49
N VAL A 76 -2.77 5.37 -9.32
CA VAL A 76 -2.27 6.33 -10.32
C VAL A 76 -1.60 7.53 -9.63
N GLU A 77 -2.18 8.04 -8.55
CA GLU A 77 -1.61 9.13 -7.75
C GLU A 77 -0.27 8.74 -7.14
N THR A 78 -0.19 7.53 -6.56
CA THR A 78 1.06 6.97 -6.02
C THR A 78 2.13 6.86 -7.08
N LEU A 79 1.81 6.34 -8.27
CA LEU A 79 2.74 6.25 -9.38
C LEU A 79 3.25 7.63 -9.84
N LYS A 80 2.36 8.63 -9.89
CA LYS A 80 2.75 10.02 -10.21
C LYS A 80 3.70 10.61 -9.19
N MET A 81 3.48 10.37 -7.90
CA MET A 81 4.38 10.84 -6.85
C MET A 81 5.77 10.19 -6.96
N ILE A 82 5.82 8.87 -7.20
CA ILE A 82 7.08 8.16 -7.42
C ILE A 82 7.79 8.70 -8.67
N ALA A 83 7.07 8.88 -9.79
CA ALA A 83 7.64 9.44 -11.01
C ALA A 83 8.19 10.85 -10.79
N SER A 84 7.45 11.72 -10.11
CA SER A 84 7.88 13.08 -9.77
C SER A 84 9.13 13.08 -8.88
N PHE A 85 9.24 12.14 -7.94
CA PHE A 85 10.44 11.98 -7.13
C PHE A 85 11.64 11.60 -7.99
N LEU A 86 11.48 10.64 -8.89
CA LEU A 86 12.55 10.19 -9.78
C LEU A 86 13.00 11.29 -10.75
N GLU A 87 12.07 12.08 -11.28
CA GLU A 87 12.40 13.24 -12.12
C GLU A 87 13.13 14.33 -11.34
N GLY A 88 12.73 14.57 -10.08
CA GLY A 88 13.39 15.52 -9.20
C GLY A 88 14.79 15.07 -8.78
N ALA A 89 14.98 13.77 -8.53
CA ALA A 89 16.26 13.18 -8.12
C ALA A 89 17.24 12.97 -9.29
N LEU A 90 16.76 13.00 -10.53
CA LEU A 90 17.60 12.91 -11.74
C LEU A 90 18.10 14.28 -12.22
N LYS A 91 17.57 15.38 -11.68
CA LYS A 91 18.08 16.74 -11.91
C LYS A 91 19.16 17.09 -10.90
#